data_AF-A0AAV5SCD6-F1
#
_entry.id   AF-A0AAV5SCD6-F1
#
_cell.length_a   1.000
_cell.length_b   1.000
_cell.length_c   1.000
_cell.angle_alpha   90.00
_cell.angle_beta   90.00
_cell.angle_gamma   90.00
#
_symmetry.space_group_name_H-M   'P 1'
#
loop_
_entity.id
_entity.type
_entity.pdbx_description
1 polymer ?
#
loop_
_entity_poly.entity_id
_entity_poly.type
_entity_poly.pdbx_seq_one_letter_code
_entity_poly.pdbx_strand_id
1 'polypeptide(L)' 'RLTTNLANYDPLLNEYFFDRHPAVFAQVLNYYRTGKLHYPLDVCGPLFEEELKYWGIDSNECEPCCWMTLSTTRDTAE' A
#
# COMPACT_ATOMS: atom_id res chain seq x y z
N ARG A 1 -8.65 -12.56 -1.59
CA ARG A 1 -7.76 -13.74 -1.47
C ARG A 1 -7.19 -14.02 -2.85
N LEU A 2 -5.86 -14.14 -3.01
CA LEU A 2 -5.23 -14.42 -4.30
C LEU A 2 -5.60 -15.84 -4.77
N THR A 3 -5.86 -16.01 -6.07
CA THR A 3 -6.16 -17.30 -6.69
C THR A 3 -5.39 -17.46 -7.99
N THR A 4 -5.13 -18.70 -8.40
CA THR A 4 -4.39 -19.02 -9.63
C THR A 4 -5.15 -18.71 -10.92
N ASN A 5 -6.44 -18.33 -10.82
CA ASN A 5 -7.25 -17.91 -11.97
C ASN A 5 -7.16 -16.40 -12.24
N LEU A 6 -6.35 -15.67 -11.48
CA LEU A 6 -6.15 -14.24 -11.69
C LEU A 6 -5.28 -13.98 -12.92
N ALA A 7 -5.61 -12.93 -13.67
CA ALA A 7 -4.89 -12.55 -14.89
C ALA A 7 -3.41 -12.19 -14.65
N ASN A 8 -3.06 -11.88 -13.41
CA ASN A 8 -1.70 -11.51 -13.01
C ASN A 8 -0.91 -12.66 -12.36
N TYR A 9 -1.42 -13.89 -12.41
CA TYR A 9 -0.72 -15.10 -11.97
C TYR A 9 -0.01 -15.77 -13.15
N ASP A 10 1.30 -15.98 -13.04
CA ASP A 10 2.08 -16.78 -13.98
C ASP A 10 2.20 -18.23 -13.46
N PRO A 11 1.59 -19.23 -14.13
CA PRO A 11 1.65 -20.62 -13.68
C PRO A 11 2.99 -21.31 -13.93
N LEU A 12 3.83 -20.79 -14.83
CA LEU A 12 5.16 -21.35 -15.12
C LEU A 12 6.15 -20.96 -14.02
N LEU A 13 6.08 -19.70 -13.57
CA LEU A 13 6.93 -19.17 -12.50
C LEU A 13 6.31 -19.34 -11.10
N ASN A 14 5.02 -19.67 -11.02
CA ASN A 14 4.24 -19.77 -9.78
C ASN A 14 4.31 -18.47 -8.96
N GLU A 15 4.12 -17.35 -9.64
CA GLU A 15 4.21 -16.01 -9.04
C GLU A 15 3.05 -15.11 -9.46
N TYR A 16 2.86 -14.03 -8.70
CA TYR A 16 1.95 -12.95 -9.07
C TYR A 16 2.76 -11.73 -9.43
N PHE A 17 2.54 -11.20 -10.63
CA PHE A 17 3.18 -9.96 -11.07
C PHE A 17 2.25 -8.77 -10.83
N PHE A 18 2.82 -7.65 -10.40
CA PHE A 18 2.09 -6.40 -10.20
C PHE A 18 2.97 -5.25 -10.69
N ASP A 19 2.53 -4.53 -11.71
CA ASP A 19 3.21 -3.33 -12.24
C ASP A 19 2.89 -2.11 -11.35
N ARG A 20 3.33 -2.16 -10.10
CA ARG A 20 3.06 -1.18 -9.04
C ARG A 20 4.35 -0.72 -8.36
N HIS A 21 4.27 0.24 -7.44
CA HIS A 21 5.47 0.84 -6.86
C HIS A 21 6.17 -0.10 -5.86
N PRO A 22 7.38 -0.62 -6.18
CA PRO A 22 7.98 -1.71 -5.40
C PRO A 22 8.35 -1.28 -3.97
N ALA A 23 8.76 -0.02 -3.76
CA ALA A 23 9.11 0.46 -2.42
C ALA A 23 7.87 0.60 -1.50
N VAL A 24 6.72 0.94 -2.06
CA VAL A 24 5.47 1.08 -1.28
C VAL A 24 4.93 -0.29 -0.88
N PHE A 25 5.12 -1.29 -1.76
CA PHE A 25 4.64 -2.65 -1.50
C PHE A 25 5.15 -3.25 -0.19
N ALA A 26 6.35 -2.85 0.27
CA ALA A 26 6.85 -3.27 1.58
C ALA A 26 5.89 -2.87 2.74
N GLN A 27 5.31 -1.66 2.69
CA GLN A 27 4.36 -1.19 3.69
C GLN A 27 3.01 -1.90 3.59
N VAL A 28 2.53 -2.12 2.36
CA VAL A 28 1.31 -2.91 2.09
C VAL A 28 1.45 -4.31 2.67
N LEU A 29 2.57 -4.98 2.40
CA LEU A 29 2.84 -6.33 2.91
C LEU A 29 2.94 -6.34 4.45
N ASN A 30 3.54 -5.32 5.05
CA ASN A 30 3.63 -5.18 6.50
C ASN A 30 2.27 -4.96 7.16
N TYR A 31 1.38 -4.19 6.53
CA TYR A 31 0.00 -4.04 6.99
C TYR A 31 -0.70 -5.40 7.08
N TYR A 32 -0.63 -6.24 6.04
CA TYR A 32 -1.23 -7.59 6.09
C TYR A 32 -0.57 -8.53 7.10
N ARG A 33 0.71 -8.32 7.45
CA ARG A 33 1.42 -9.13 8.46
C ARG A 33 1.09 -8.73 9.90
N THR A 34 0.89 -7.44 10.14
CA THR A 34 0.83 -6.87 11.50
C THR A 34 -0.56 -6.33 11.87
N GLY A 35 -1.42 -6.08 10.88
CA GLY A 35 -2.68 -5.36 11.04
C GLY A 35 -2.51 -3.85 11.27
N LYS A 36 -1.30 -3.30 11.12
CA LYS A 36 -0.98 -1.91 11.45
C LYS A 36 -0.54 -1.15 10.21
N LEU A 37 -1.23 -0.06 9.90
CA LEU A 37 -0.90 0.79 8.77
C LEU A 37 0.01 1.95 9.21
N HIS A 38 1.18 2.04 8.58
CA HIS A 38 2.16 3.10 8.82
C HIS A 38 2.44 3.86 7.52
N TYR A 39 2.59 5.18 7.63
CA TYR A 39 2.95 6.04 6.50
C TYR A 39 4.47 6.10 6.33
N PRO A 40 4.99 5.86 5.11
CA PRO A 40 6.41 6.04 4.81
C PRO A 40 6.80 7.53 4.85
N LEU A 41 8.07 7.80 5.15
CA LEU A 41 8.64 9.16 5.16
C LEU A 41 9.45 9.47 3.89
N ASP A 42 9.75 8.43 3.10
CA ASP A 42 10.58 8.46 1.90
C ASP A 42 9.76 8.42 0.59
N VAL A 43 8.44 8.42 0.70
CA VAL A 43 7.50 8.42 -0.43
C VAL A 43 6.49 9.56 -0.22
N CYS A 44 6.14 10.27 -1.30
CA CYS A 44 5.12 11.31 -1.19
C CYS A 44 3.75 10.70 -0.87
N GLY A 45 2.99 11.37 -0.03
CA GLY A 45 1.73 10.84 0.48
C GLY A 45 0.66 10.57 -0.59
N PRO A 46 0.47 11.41 -1.64
CA PRO A 46 -0.48 11.11 -2.71
C PRO A 46 -0.16 9.81 -3.47
N LEU A 47 1.12 9.54 -3.73
CA LEU A 47 1.57 8.28 -4.34
C LEU A 47 1.27 7.08 -3.42
N PHE A 48 1.50 7.24 -2.11
CA PHE A 48 1.18 6.20 -1.14
C PHE A 48 -0.33 5.92 -1.08
N GLU A 49 -1.17 6.95 -1.10
CA GLU A 49 -2.63 6.78 -1.10
C GLU A 49 -3.17 6.14 -2.39
N GLU A 50 -2.57 6.43 -3.55
CA GLU A 50 -2.91 5.73 -4.80
C GLU A 50 -2.63 4.23 -4.69
N GLU A 51 -1.49 3.86 -4.11
CA GLU A 51 -1.14 2.46 -3.87
C GLU A 51 -2.09 1.81 -2.86
N LEU A 52 -2.39 2.46 -1.73
CA LEU A 52 -3.37 1.94 -0.76
C LEU A 52 -4.73 1.67 -1.42
N LYS A 53 -5.18 2.58 -2.28
CA LYS A 53 -6.42 2.41 -3.06
C LYS A 53 -6.34 1.21 -4.00
N TYR A 54 -5.22 1.01 -4.69
CA TYR A 54 -5.01 -0.15 -5.56
C TYR A 54 -5.09 -1.47 -4.75
N TRP A 55 -4.46 -1.51 -3.59
CA TRP A 55 -4.43 -2.68 -2.71
C TRP A 55 -5.69 -2.87 -1.86
N GLY A 56 -6.63 -1.91 -1.91
CA GLY A 56 -7.90 -1.96 -1.18
C GLY A 56 -7.74 -1.77 0.33
N ILE A 57 -6.76 -0.97 0.76
CA ILE A 57 -6.51 -0.62 2.16
C ILE A 57 -7.06 0.78 2.44
N ASP A 58 -7.82 0.94 3.51
CA ASP A 58 -8.36 2.24 3.92
C ASP A 58 -7.27 3.04 4.65
N SER A 59 -6.93 4.23 4.14
CA SER A 59 -5.95 5.12 4.75
C SER A 59 -6.35 5.61 6.15
N ASN A 60 -7.63 5.52 6.51
CA ASN A 60 -8.13 5.87 7.83
C ASN A 60 -7.78 4.82 8.91
N GLU A 61 -7.29 3.64 8.53
CA GLU A 61 -6.76 2.63 9.46
C GLU A 61 -5.31 2.92 9.91
N CYS A 62 -4.79 4.11 9.56
CA CYS A 62 -3.46 4.57 9.94
C CYS A 62 -3.26 4.64 11.46
N GLU A 63 -2.17 4.06 11.92
CA GLU A 63 -1.79 4.05 13.33
C GLU A 63 -1.52 5.47 13.86
N PRO A 64 -1.82 5.74 15.15
CA PRO A 64 -1.66 7.07 15.74
C PRO A 64 -0.26 7.69 15.58
N CYS A 65 0.79 6.87 15.54
CA CYS A 65 2.16 7.36 15.36
C CYS A 65 2.39 8.02 13.99
N CYS A 66 1.51 7.79 13.01
CA CYS A 66 1.64 8.29 11.64
C CYS A 66 0.62 9.40 11.29
N TRP A 67 -0.28 9.77 12.21
CA TRP A 67 -1.32 10.78 11.94
C TRP A 67 -0.77 12.13 11.48
N MET A 68 0.34 12.61 12.06
CA MET A 68 0.95 13.87 11.62
C MET A 68 1.39 13.81 10.14
N THR A 69 1.96 12.70 9.71
CA THR A 69 2.42 12.51 8.32
C THR A 69 1.22 12.44 7.37
N LEU A 70 0.15 11.76 7.78
CA LEU A 70 -1.11 11.69 7.05
C LEU A 70 -1.76 13.08 6.89
N SER A 71 -1.84 13.86 7.97
CA SER A 71 -2.39 15.22 7.93
C SER A 71 -1.62 16.10 6.96
N THR A 72 -0.28 16.14 7.08
CA THR A 72 0.57 16.92 6.15
C THR A 72 0.38 16.49 4.70
N THR A 73 0.26 15.18 4.45
CA THR A 73 0.00 14.65 3.10
C THR A 73 -1.30 15.22 2.52
N ARG A 74 -2.39 15.19 3.30
CA ARG A 74 -3.71 15.64 2.87
C ARG A 74 -3.74 17.14 2.63
N ASP A 75 -3.08 17.92 3.48
CA ASP A 75 -2.98 19.38 3.33
C ASP A 75 -2.21 19.78 2.05
N THR A 76 -1.23 18.98 1.61
CA THR A 76 -0.46 19.25 0.39
C THR A 76 -1.13 18.82 -0.91
N ALA A 77 -2.23 18.07 -0.82
CA ALA A 77 -2.99 17.59 -1.98
C ALA A 77 -4.10 18.55 -2.42
N GLU A 78 -4.41 19.58 -1.62
CA GLU A 78 -5.31 20.71 -1.95
C GLU A 78 -4.56 21.84 -2.67
#